data_AF-A0A523J2D9-F1
#
_entry.id   AF-A0A523J2D9-F1
#
_cell.length_a   1.000
_cell.length_b   1.000
_cell.length_c   1.000
_cell.angle_alpha   90.00
_cell.angle_beta   90.00
_cell.angle_gamma   90.00
#
_symmetry.space_group_name_H-M   'P 1'
#
loop_
_entity.id
_entity.type
_entity.pdbx_description
1 polymer ?
#
loop_
_entity_poly.entity_id
_entity_poly.type
_entity_poly.pdbx_seq_one_letter_code
_entity_poly.pdbx_strand_id
1 'polypeptide(L)'
;MKANYYHERLGITFRIIGLLFEDDRYEVYHARNKKYDRDLILHFQKKEGGRKFNVPVVNFEKATTGSSGSKAKEINLPWDNKSEKPNGH
;
A
#
# COMPACT_ATOMS: atom_id res chain seq x y z
N MET A 1 18.73 -1.32 13.57
CA MET A 1 19.50 -1.20 12.31
C MET A 1 18.63 -0.50 11.26
N LYS A 2 19.21 0.34 10.40
CA LYS A 2 18.46 0.96 9.26
C LYS A 2 18.61 0.05 8.05
N ALA A 3 17.52 -0.54 7.56
CA ALA A 3 17.54 -1.35 6.34
C ALA A 3 17.41 -0.42 5.11
N ASN A 4 18.32 -0.57 4.15
CA ASN A 4 18.31 0.20 2.90
C ASN A 4 18.38 -0.76 1.71
N TYR A 5 17.73 -0.40 0.62
CA TYR A 5 17.72 -1.14 -0.63
C TYR A 5 18.12 -0.23 -1.78
N TYR A 6 19.17 -0.60 -2.51
CA TYR A 6 19.57 0.08 -3.74
C TYR A 6 18.97 -0.62 -4.95
N HIS A 7 18.25 0.12 -5.79
CA HIS A 7 17.66 -0.38 -7.02
C HIS A 7 18.55 -0.01 -8.20
N GLU A 8 19.31 -0.99 -8.72
CA GLU A 8 20.36 -0.79 -9.72
C GLU A 8 19.87 -0.09 -10.99
N ARG A 9 18.76 -0.55 -11.58
CA ARG A 9 18.20 0.04 -12.81
C ARG A 9 17.76 1.50 -12.65
N LEU A 10 17.33 1.88 -11.45
CA LEU A 10 16.83 3.24 -11.19
C LEU A 10 17.92 4.15 -10.62
N GLY A 11 19.05 3.60 -10.16
CA GLY A 11 20.11 4.37 -9.52
C GLY A 11 19.66 5.02 -8.20
N ILE A 12 18.75 4.38 -7.47
CA ILE A 12 18.04 4.99 -6.34
C ILE A 12 18.12 4.08 -5.10
N THR A 13 18.31 4.71 -3.93
CA THR A 13 18.25 4.03 -2.63
C THR A 13 16.93 4.30 -1.92
N PHE A 14 16.28 3.24 -1.47
CA PHE A 14 15.09 3.26 -0.64
C PHE A 14 15.44 2.86 0.79
N ARG A 15 14.89 3.59 1.77
CA ARG A 15 14.93 3.17 3.18
C ARG A 15 13.74 2.26 3.44
N ILE A 16 13.99 1.03 3.86
CA ILE A 16 12.93 0.10 4.25
C ILE A 16 12.42 0.49 5.65
N ILE A 17 11.12 0.73 5.77
CA ILE A 17 10.48 1.21 6.99
C ILE A 17 9.95 0.03 7.80
N GLY A 18 9.22 -0.88 7.15
CA GLY A 18 8.63 -2.04 7.80
C GLY A 18 8.05 -3.03 6.81
N LEU A 19 7.75 -4.23 7.31
CA LEU A 19 7.09 -5.31 6.57
C LEU A 19 5.58 -5.12 6.67
N LEU A 20 4.90 -5.03 5.54
CA LEU A 20 3.44 -4.86 5.50
C LEU A 20 2.73 -6.20 5.42
N PHE A 21 3.30 -7.13 4.66
CA PHE A 21 2.71 -8.44 4.41
C PHE A 21 3.80 -9.45 4.02
N GLU A 22 3.56 -10.71 4.35
CA GLU A 22 4.43 -11.83 3.99
C GLU A 22 3.58 -13.09 3.86
N ASP A 23 3.80 -13.85 2.78
CA ASP A 23 3.26 -15.20 2.57
C ASP A 23 4.38 -16.18 2.24
N ASP A 24 4.08 -17.40 1.76
CA ASP A 24 5.10 -18.41 1.46
C ASP A 24 5.99 -18.07 0.25
N ARG A 25 5.54 -17.16 -0.63
CA ARG A 25 6.20 -16.84 -1.90
C ARG A 25 6.73 -15.42 -1.96
N TYR A 26 6.18 -14.51 -1.17
CA TYR A 26 6.39 -13.09 -1.31
C TYR A 26 6.50 -12.37 0.03
N GLU A 27 7.22 -11.24 -0.04
CA GLU A 27 7.37 -10.29 1.04
C GLU A 27 7.09 -8.88 0.49
N VAL A 28 6.25 -8.14 1.20
CA VAL A 28 5.82 -6.79 0.83
C VAL A 28 6.28 -5.80 1.89
N TYR A 29 7.05 -4.80 1.47
CA TYR A 29 7.65 -3.82 2.38
C TYR A 29 7.19 -2.41 2.06
N HIS A 30 7.01 -1.60 3.10
CA HIS A 30 6.92 -0.16 2.99
C HIS A 30 8.34 0.43 2.93
N ALA A 31 8.60 1.25 1.92
CA ALA A 31 9.88 1.90 1.73
C ALA A 31 9.71 3.38 1.44
N ARG A 32 10.63 4.21 1.94
CA ARG A 32 10.66 5.66 1.68
C ARG A 32 11.88 6.02 0.86
N ASN A 33 11.66 6.84 -0.17
CA ASN A 33 12.72 7.47 -0.93
C ASN A 33 12.97 8.87 -0.41
N LYS A 34 14.18 9.16 0.07
CA LYS A 34 14.54 10.50 0.55
C LYS A 34 14.65 11.55 -0.56
N LYS A 35 15.09 11.16 -1.76
CA LYS A 35 15.34 12.09 -2.87
C LYS A 35 14.04 12.69 -3.41
N TYR A 36 12.96 11.91 -3.44
CA TYR A 36 11.68 12.34 -3.99
C TYR A 36 10.60 12.53 -2.92
N ASP A 37 10.95 12.34 -1.65
CA ASP A 37 10.06 12.32 -0.49
C ASP A 37 8.74 11.56 -0.71
N ARG A 38 8.86 10.33 -1.25
CA ARG A 38 7.71 9.46 -1.52
C ARG A 38 7.83 8.13 -0.80
N ASP A 39 6.68 7.68 -0.33
CA ASP A 39 6.46 6.34 0.18
C ASP A 39 6.04 5.40 -0.97
N LEU A 40 6.59 4.18 -0.93
CA LEU A 40 6.47 3.17 -1.97
C LEU A 40 6.29 1.80 -1.34
N ILE A 41 5.69 0.90 -2.11
CA ILE A 41 5.52 -0.51 -1.76
C ILE A 41 6.49 -1.32 -2.61
N LEU A 42 7.36 -2.08 -1.96
CA LEU A 42 8.31 -2.97 -2.63
C LEU A 42 7.85 -4.42 -2.46
N HIS A 43 7.74 -5.11 -3.58
CA HIS A 43 7.34 -6.51 -3.65
C HIS A 43 8.56 -7.37 -4.02
N PHE A 44 8.90 -8.32 -3.15
CA PHE A 44 10.00 -9.26 -3.38
C PHE A 44 9.51 -10.69 -3.33
N GLN A 45 10.05 -11.53 -4.21
CA GLN A 45 9.89 -12.97 -4.08
C GLN A 45 10.79 -13.50 -2.96
N LYS A 46 10.25 -14.38 -2.13
CA LYS A 46 10.98 -15.10 -1.10
C LYS A 46 12.08 -15.95 -1.70
N LYS A 47 13.20 -16.02 -1.00
CA LYS A 47 14.31 -16.94 -1.26
C LYS A 47 14.47 -17.85 -0.05
N GLU A 48 15.08 -19.02 -0.22
CA GLU A 48 15.22 -20.06 0.82
C GLU A 48 15.96 -19.63 2.11
N GLY A 49 16.43 -18.37 2.21
CA GLY A 49 17.08 -17.79 3.39
C GLY A 49 16.18 -16.94 4.28
N GLY A 50 14.87 -16.92 4.07
CA GLY A 50 13.92 -16.11 4.84
C GLY A 50 13.88 -14.64 4.43
N ARG A 51 13.46 -13.77 5.35
CA ARG A 51 13.16 -12.36 5.07
C ARG A 51 14.35 -11.60 4.51
N LYS A 52 14.12 -10.85 3.42
CA LYS A 52 15.15 -10.01 2.79
C LYS A 52 15.63 -8.89 3.71
N PHE A 53 14.74 -8.35 4.55
CA PHE A 53 15.07 -7.29 5.49
C PHE A 53 14.54 -7.61 6.90
N ASN A 54 15.41 -7.46 7.90
CA ASN A 54 15.00 -7.57 9.30
C ASN A 54 14.43 -6.24 9.81
N VAL A 55 13.14 -6.01 9.55
CA VAL A 55 12.40 -4.78 9.90
C VAL A 55 11.11 -5.14 10.65
N PRO A 56 10.56 -4.21 11.47
CA PRO A 56 9.32 -4.47 12.19
C PRO A 56 8.15 -4.72 11.24
N VAL A 57 7.21 -5.55 11.69
CA VAL A 57 5.91 -5.72 11.01
C VAL A 57 5.07 -4.47 11.30
N VAL A 58 4.52 -3.89 10.25
CA VAL A 58 3.63 -2.73 10.34
C VAL A 58 2.23 -3.25 10.64
N ASN A 59 1.72 -2.93 11.81
CA ASN A 59 0.33 -3.19 12.15
C ASN A 59 -0.53 -2.07 11.60
N PHE A 60 -1.49 -2.42 10.74
CA PHE A 60 -2.52 -1.48 10.34
C PHE A 60 -3.57 -1.43 11.43
N GLU A 61 -3.69 -0.29 12.12
CA GLU A 61 -4.91 -0.01 12.85
C GLU A 61 -6.03 0.07 11.82
N LYS A 62 -6.97 -0.89 11.89
CA LYS A 62 -8.19 -0.84 11.11
C LYS A 62 -8.92 0.41 11.61
N ALA A 63 -8.90 1.48 10.80
CA ALA A 63 -9.70 2.66 11.10
C ALA A 63 -11.13 2.17 11.30
N THR A 64 -11.62 2.22 12.54
CA THR A 64 -13.03 2.01 12.83
C THR A 64 -13.74 3.12 12.10
N THR A 65 -14.37 2.79 10.97
CA THR A 65 -15.41 3.65 10.41
C THR A 65 -16.41 3.85 11.54
N GLY A 66 -16.36 5.02 12.17
CA GLY A 66 -17.26 5.34 13.28
C GLY A 66 -18.67 4.98 12.84
N SER A 67 -19.41 4.27 13.70
CA SER A 67 -20.85 4.11 13.55
C SER A 67 -21.50 5.48 13.60
N SER A 68 -21.50 6.19 12.47
CA SER A 68 -22.39 7.30 12.23
C SER A 68 -23.62 6.70 11.57
N GLY A 69 -24.67 6.53 12.37
CA GLY A 69 -26.00 6.09 11.96
C GLY A 69 -26.70 7.14 11.11
N SER A 70 -26.11 7.54 9.98
CA SER A 70 -26.75 8.29 8.93
C SER A 70 -26.40 7.59 7.63
N LYS A 71 -27.42 7.01 6.97
CA LYS A 71 -27.31 6.32 5.67
C LYS A 71 -26.21 6.94 4.82
N ALA A 72 -25.20 6.15 4.49
CA ALA A 72 -24.17 6.58 3.55
C ALA A 72 -24.87 7.09 2.29
N LYS A 73 -24.65 8.37 1.95
CA LYS A 73 -25.04 8.90 0.64
C LYS A 73 -24.34 8.01 -0.38
N GLU A 74 -25.10 7.32 -1.22
CA GLU A 74 -24.57 6.57 -2.36
C GLU A 74 -23.64 7.52 -3.12
N ILE A 75 -22.34 7.23 -3.08
CA ILE A 75 -21.34 7.95 -3.86
C ILE A 75 -21.46 7.34 -5.25
N ASN A 76 -22.14 8.01 -6.18
CA ASN A 76 -22.14 7.58 -7.58
C ASN A 76 -20.71 7.75 -8.12
N LEU A 77 -20.01 6.64 -8.27
CA LEU A 77 -18.66 6.63 -8.82
C LEU A 77 -18.76 6.78 -10.35
N PRO A 78 -17.79 7.46 -11.01
CA PRO A 78 -17.87 7.76 -12.44
C PRO A 78 -17.80 6.53 -13.38
N TRP A 79 -17.67 5.33 -12.83
CA TRP A 79 -17.76 4.05 -13.55
C TRP A 79 -19.01 3.24 -13.22
N ASP A 80 -19.83 3.69 -12.25
CA ASP A 80 -21.17 3.17 -12.05
C ASP A 80 -22.03 3.69 -13.21
N ASN A 81 -22.15 2.88 -14.27
CA ASN A 81 -23.01 3.13 -15.43
C ASN A 81 -24.51 3.03 -15.05
N LYS A 82 -24.96 3.75 -14.01
CA LYS A 82 -26.38 4.05 -13.82
C LYS A 82 -26.72 5.19 -14.78
N SER A 83 -27.15 4.81 -15.97
CA SER A 83 -27.69 5.72 -16.97
C SER A 83 -28.92 6.44 -16.41
N GLU A 84 -28.77 7.70 -16.03
CA GLU A 84 -29.92 8.58 -15.80
C GLU A 84 -30.63 8.78 -17.14
N LYS A 85 -31.84 8.21 -17.26
CA LYS A 85 -32.75 8.59 -18.34
C LYS A 85 -33.25 10.01 -18.03
N PRO A 86 -33.11 10.98 -18.95
CA PRO A 86 -33.65 12.31 -18.72
C PRO A 86 -35.19 12.24 -18.77
N ASN A 87 -35.85 12.65 -17.69
CA ASN A 87 -37.27 12.97 -17.72
C ASN A 87 -37.43 14.27 -18.50
N GLY A 88 -37.97 14.18 -19.72
CA GLY A 88 -38.42 15.32 -20.50
C GLY A 88 -39.70 15.92 -19.89
N HIS A 89 -39.76 17.26 -19.92
CA HIS A 89 -40.93 18.09 -19.62
C HIS A 89 -42.04 17.91 -20.64
#